data_AF-A0A238VUC0-F1
#
_entry.id   AF-A0A238VUC0-F1
#
_cell.length_a   1.000
_cell.length_b   1.000
_cell.length_c   1.000
_cell.angle_alpha   90.00
_cell.angle_beta   90.00
_cell.angle_gamma   90.00
#
_symmetry.space_group_name_H-M   'P 1'
#
loop_
_entity.id
_entity.type
_entity.pdbx_description
1 polymer ?
#
loop_
_entity_poly.entity_id
_entity_poly.type
_entity_poly.pdbx_seq_one_letter_code
_entity_poly.pdbx_strand_id
1 'polypeptide(L)'
;MIEKFLKAKHWQLFLLIFGIPMIFQIILMGSMFSNIGNEKNPDPSLMIDYFKLFPIIMILFTGIFFGWFWSIAIGLQSKVPENVKMKVRKFKILFFIPIVYILFISISMSVTFSGMMVNNGEPSRGLIGSLIGIIIPLHIFSMFCIFYSLYFVAKTFKTVELQREVSFSDFAGEFFLLWFYFIGIWIIQPKINKMIE
;
A
#
# COMPACT_ATOMS: atom_id res chain seq x y z
N MET A 1 5.26 -10.40 14.69
CA MET A 1 4.50 -9.46 13.84
C MET A 1 3.51 -10.20 12.94
N ILE A 2 3.97 -11.20 12.17
CA ILE A 2 3.15 -12.02 11.26
C ILE A 2 1.88 -12.56 11.93
N GLU A 3 2.02 -13.23 13.08
CA GLU A 3 0.86 -13.78 13.80
C GLU A 3 -0.20 -12.73 14.15
N LYS A 4 0.20 -11.50 14.48
CA LYS A 4 -0.74 -10.43 14.83
C LYS A 4 -1.63 -10.08 13.63
N PHE A 5 -1.05 -9.98 12.44
CA PHE A 5 -1.82 -9.74 11.21
C PHE A 5 -2.68 -10.94 10.82
N LEU A 6 -2.16 -12.16 10.94
CA LEU A 6 -2.92 -13.36 10.63
C LEU A 6 -4.13 -13.54 11.55
N LYS A 7 -3.98 -13.24 12.85
CA LYS A 7 -5.05 -13.34 13.86
C LYS A 7 -5.94 -12.09 13.94
N ALA A 8 -5.60 -11.01 13.24
CA ALA A 8 -6.39 -9.78 13.25
C ALA A 8 -7.79 -10.05 12.68
N LYS A 9 -8.79 -9.41 13.26
CA LYS A 9 -10.16 -9.41 12.70
C LYS A 9 -10.17 -8.53 11.44
N HIS A 10 -10.98 -8.90 10.45
CA HIS A 10 -11.14 -8.14 9.20
C HIS A 10 -11.43 -6.65 9.43
N TRP A 11 -12.27 -6.29 10.40
CA TRP A 11 -12.58 -4.89 10.70
C TRP A 11 -11.38 -4.12 11.27
N GLN A 12 -10.47 -4.77 12.01
CA GLN A 12 -9.27 -4.11 12.53
C GLN A 12 -8.33 -3.72 11.38
N LEU A 13 -8.12 -4.64 10.44
CA LEU A 13 -7.32 -4.37 9.25
C LEU A 13 -7.99 -3.34 8.34
N PHE A 14 -9.31 -3.43 8.16
CA PHE A 14 -10.06 -2.48 7.36
C PHE A 14 -9.97 -1.06 7.92
N LEU A 15 -10.15 -0.88 9.24
CA LEU A 15 -10.01 0.43 9.87
C LEU A 15 -8.59 0.98 9.73
N LEU A 16 -7.57 0.16 9.96
CA LEU A 16 -6.18 0.59 9.90
C LEU A 16 -5.70 0.93 8.48
N ILE A 17 -6.10 0.14 7.47
CA ILE A 17 -5.67 0.30 6.09
C ILE A 17 -6.52 1.34 5.34
N PHE A 18 -7.82 1.39 5.60
CA PHE A 18 -8.75 2.20 4.82
C PHE A 18 -9.55 3.20 5.66
N GLY A 19 -10.18 2.76 6.75
CA GLY A 19 -11.11 3.58 7.53
C GLY A 19 -10.47 4.86 8.10
N ILE A 20 -9.35 4.73 8.82
CA ILE A 20 -8.64 5.87 9.43
C ILE A 20 -8.09 6.81 8.34
N PRO A 21 -7.35 6.34 7.31
CA PRO A 21 -6.91 7.21 6.22
C PRO A 21 -8.06 7.93 5.51
N MET A 22 -9.19 7.26 5.28
CA MET A 22 -10.36 7.86 4.61
C MET A 22 -11.00 8.95 5.46
N ILE A 23 -11.23 8.70 6.76
CA ILE A 23 -11.78 9.71 7.68
C ILE A 23 -10.84 10.92 7.75
N PHE A 24 -9.54 10.68 7.87
CA PHE A 24 -8.53 11.74 7.87
C PHE A 24 -8.59 12.57 6.58
N GLN A 25 -8.64 11.91 5.42
CA GLN A 25 -8.76 12.59 4.12
C GLN A 25 -10.06 13.40 4.00
N ILE A 26 -11.19 12.90 4.49
CA ILE A 26 -12.47 13.63 4.48
C ILE A 26 -12.39 14.89 5.36
N ILE A 27 -11.86 14.78 6.57
CA ILE A 27 -11.70 15.92 7.49
C ILE A 27 -10.85 17.01 6.84
N LEU A 28 -9.74 16.63 6.24
CA LEU A 28 -8.84 17.58 5.57
C LEU A 28 -9.47 18.23 4.34
N MET A 29 -10.14 17.43 3.50
CA MET A 29 -10.79 17.97 2.32
C MET A 29 -11.92 18.94 2.73
N GLY A 30 -12.68 18.59 3.78
CA GLY A 30 -13.69 19.46 4.36
C GLY A 30 -13.13 20.78 4.90
N SER A 31 -11.98 20.75 5.59
CA SER A 31 -11.34 21.97 6.10
C SER A 31 -10.83 22.87 4.96
N MET A 32 -10.26 22.28 3.90
CA MET A 32 -9.84 23.04 2.72
C MET A 32 -11.03 23.72 2.02
N PHE A 33 -12.14 23.01 1.80
CA PHE A 33 -13.34 23.58 1.18
C PHE A 33 -14.00 24.67 2.03
N SER A 34 -14.03 24.51 3.36
CA SER A 34 -14.58 25.50 4.28
C SER A 34 -13.82 26.83 4.24
N ASN A 35 -12.50 26.79 4.05
CA ASN A 35 -11.67 28.00 4.02
C ASN A 35 -11.77 28.75 2.68
N ILE A 36 -11.95 28.03 1.57
CA ILE A 36 -12.18 28.64 0.24
C ILE A 36 -13.52 29.39 0.20
N GLY A 37 -14.55 28.89 0.90
CA GLY A 37 -15.88 29.53 0.92
C GLY A 37 -15.97 30.79 1.77
N ASN A 38 -15.08 30.96 2.75
CA ASN A 38 -15.14 32.04 3.75
C ASN A 38 -14.10 33.15 3.54
N GLU A 39 -12.97 32.89 2.86
CA GLU A 39 -11.89 33.87 2.69
C GLU A 39 -11.54 34.15 1.22
N LYS A 40 -11.33 35.43 0.88
CA LYS A 40 -10.84 35.84 -0.45
C LYS A 40 -9.37 35.44 -0.71
N ASN A 41 -8.63 35.06 0.34
CA ASN A 41 -7.22 34.64 0.29
C ASN A 41 -7.03 33.44 1.24
N PRO A 42 -7.01 32.19 0.76
CA PRO A 42 -6.84 31.04 1.64
C PRO A 42 -5.47 31.08 2.34
N ASP A 43 -5.46 30.93 3.68
CA ASP A 43 -4.22 30.81 4.47
C ASP A 43 -3.38 29.59 4.03
N PRO A 44 -2.16 29.80 3.48
CA PRO A 44 -1.29 28.71 3.03
C PRO A 44 -0.78 27.80 4.16
N SER A 45 -0.87 28.23 5.43
CA SER A 45 -0.35 27.50 6.59
C SER A 45 -0.94 26.09 6.71
N LEU A 46 -2.25 25.95 6.49
CA LEU A 46 -2.97 24.67 6.56
C LEU A 46 -2.53 23.70 5.46
N MET A 47 -2.22 24.22 4.27
CA MET A 47 -1.69 23.40 3.17
C MET A 47 -0.30 22.86 3.50
N ILE A 48 0.55 23.70 4.10
CA ILE A 48 1.92 23.33 4.52
C ILE A 48 1.87 22.23 5.58
N ASP A 49 1.00 22.34 6.58
CA ASP A 49 0.90 21.33 7.64
C ASP A 49 0.36 19.99 7.12
N TYR A 50 -0.53 20.00 6.13
CA TYR A 50 -0.95 18.79 5.42
C TYR A 50 0.23 18.07 4.76
N PHE A 51 1.07 18.79 4.00
CA PHE A 51 2.21 18.20 3.31
C PHE A 51 3.26 17.61 4.26
N LYS A 52 3.40 18.15 5.47
CA LYS A 52 4.26 17.57 6.51
C LYS A 52 3.72 16.25 7.07
N LEU A 53 2.39 16.13 7.21
CA LEU A 53 1.74 14.93 7.74
C LEU A 53 1.64 13.80 6.69
N PHE A 54 1.59 14.15 5.41
CA PHE A 54 1.41 13.20 4.32
C PHE A 54 2.43 12.03 4.31
N PRO A 55 3.76 12.25 4.40
CA PRO A 55 4.74 11.16 4.44
C PRO A 55 4.54 10.22 5.63
N ILE A 56 4.16 10.74 6.79
CA ILE A 56 3.94 9.95 8.00
C ILE A 56 2.78 8.98 7.77
N ILE A 57 1.69 9.47 7.21
CA ILE A 57 0.50 8.66 6.90
C ILE A 57 0.80 7.64 5.81
N MET A 58 1.55 8.04 4.77
CA MET A 58 1.99 7.13 3.73
C MET A 58 2.86 6.00 4.27
N ILE A 59 3.78 6.29 5.19
CA ILE A 59 4.63 5.29 5.85
C ILE A 59 3.78 4.34 6.69
N LEU A 60 2.84 4.86 7.48
CA LEU A 60 1.93 4.04 8.28
C LEU A 60 1.07 3.14 7.41
N PHE A 61 0.43 3.69 6.36
CA PHE A 61 -0.36 2.93 5.40
C PHE A 61 0.48 1.83 4.74
N THR A 62 1.65 2.18 4.20
CA THR A 62 2.57 1.25 3.54
C THR A 62 2.97 0.12 4.48
N GLY A 63 3.36 0.46 5.72
CA GLY A 63 3.75 -0.52 6.73
C GLY A 63 2.64 -1.52 7.07
N ILE A 64 1.40 -1.04 7.21
CA ILE A 64 0.25 -1.89 7.55
C ILE A 64 -0.19 -2.73 6.35
N PHE A 65 -0.32 -2.11 5.16
CA PHE A 65 -0.76 -2.77 3.94
C PHE A 65 0.23 -3.86 3.49
N PHE A 66 1.51 -3.51 3.36
CA PHE A 66 2.54 -4.50 3.03
C PHE A 66 2.77 -5.48 4.18
N GLY A 67 2.61 -5.05 5.44
CA GLY A 67 2.63 -5.95 6.60
C GLY A 67 1.58 -7.05 6.52
N TRP A 68 0.36 -6.71 6.08
CA TRP A 68 -0.70 -7.68 5.82
C TRP A 68 -0.32 -8.66 4.71
N PHE A 69 0.16 -8.16 3.56
CA PHE A 69 0.58 -9.00 2.43
C PHE A 69 1.71 -9.95 2.80
N TRP A 70 2.74 -9.43 3.48
CA TRP A 70 3.86 -10.24 3.96
C TRP A 70 3.39 -11.34 4.91
N SER A 71 2.45 -11.01 5.79
CA SER A 71 1.93 -11.97 6.77
C SER A 71 1.19 -13.12 6.09
N ILE A 72 0.43 -12.85 5.03
CA ILE A 72 -0.20 -13.91 4.23
C ILE A 72 0.86 -14.70 3.45
N ALA A 73 1.70 -14.01 2.67
CA ALA A 73 2.66 -14.66 1.77
C ALA A 73 3.74 -15.48 2.49
N ILE A 74 4.22 -15.02 3.65
CA ILE A 74 5.28 -15.69 4.41
C ILE A 74 4.70 -16.50 5.56
N GLY A 75 3.72 -15.95 6.27
CA GLY A 75 3.16 -16.60 7.46
C GLY A 75 2.37 -17.87 7.15
N LEU A 76 1.80 -17.99 5.96
CA LEU A 76 1.11 -19.21 5.52
C LEU A 76 2.04 -20.24 4.88
N GLN A 77 3.35 -19.97 4.71
CA GLN A 77 4.26 -20.92 4.05
C GLN A 77 4.37 -22.26 4.79
N SER A 78 4.24 -22.28 6.11
CA SER A 78 4.24 -23.52 6.90
C SER A 78 2.98 -24.38 6.69
N LYS A 79 1.92 -23.83 6.10
CA LYS A 79 0.66 -24.52 5.77
C LYS A 79 0.54 -24.87 4.29
N VAL A 80 1.56 -24.56 3.49
CA VAL A 80 1.64 -24.97 2.08
C VAL A 80 1.96 -26.47 2.02
N PRO A 81 1.24 -27.27 1.22
CA PRO A 81 1.54 -28.68 1.04
C PRO A 81 2.98 -28.94 0.58
N GLU A 82 3.62 -29.98 1.11
CA GLU A 82 5.04 -30.29 0.84
C GLU A 82 5.36 -30.53 -0.64
N ASN A 83 4.38 -30.98 -1.41
CA ASN A 83 4.50 -31.21 -2.84
C ASN A 83 4.45 -29.93 -3.69
N VAL A 84 4.13 -28.77 -3.09
CA VAL A 84 4.00 -27.49 -3.82
C VAL A 84 5.21 -26.58 -3.55
N LYS A 85 6.00 -26.31 -4.60
CA LYS A 85 7.19 -25.43 -4.50
C LYS A 85 6.84 -23.96 -4.78
N MET A 86 6.91 -23.12 -3.75
CA MET A 86 6.65 -21.68 -3.86
C MET A 86 7.92 -20.86 -4.15
N LYS A 87 7.83 -19.86 -5.04
CA LYS A 87 8.95 -18.96 -5.42
C LYS A 87 9.20 -17.84 -4.39
N VAL A 88 9.34 -18.20 -3.10
CA VAL A 88 9.43 -17.27 -1.96
C VAL A 88 10.59 -16.28 -2.10
N ARG A 89 11.76 -16.72 -2.60
CA ARG A 89 12.92 -15.83 -2.80
C ARG A 89 12.61 -14.72 -3.81
N LYS A 90 11.96 -15.04 -4.92
CA LYS A 90 11.55 -14.05 -5.94
C LYS A 90 10.53 -13.07 -5.36
N PHE A 91 9.58 -13.56 -4.56
CA PHE A 91 8.65 -12.71 -3.83
C PHE A 91 9.37 -11.72 -2.90
N LYS A 92 10.25 -12.19 -2.02
CA LYS A 92 10.97 -11.31 -1.09
C LYS A 92 11.69 -10.17 -1.81
N ILE A 93 12.39 -10.48 -2.91
CA ILE A 93 13.12 -9.46 -3.69
C ILE A 93 12.14 -8.43 -4.28
N LEU A 94 11.13 -8.89 -5.02
CA LEU A 94 10.18 -7.98 -5.69
C LEU A 94 9.29 -7.22 -4.70
N PHE A 95 9.03 -7.77 -3.52
CA PHE A 95 8.18 -7.18 -2.49
C PHE A 95 8.79 -5.93 -1.86
N PHE A 96 10.12 -5.90 -1.64
CA PHE A 96 10.76 -4.74 -1.01
C PHE A 96 10.98 -3.56 -1.96
N ILE A 97 11.05 -3.80 -3.28
CA ILE A 97 11.20 -2.75 -4.30
C ILE A 97 10.13 -1.66 -4.18
N PRO A 98 8.82 -1.97 -4.16
CA PRO A 98 7.79 -0.94 -4.04
C PRO A 98 7.81 -0.22 -2.70
N ILE A 99 8.18 -0.90 -1.60
CA ILE A 99 8.32 -0.26 -0.29
C ILE A 99 9.43 0.80 -0.33
N VAL A 100 10.62 0.44 -0.82
CA VAL A 100 11.74 1.37 -0.95
C VAL A 100 11.37 2.53 -1.88
N TYR A 101 10.71 2.24 -2.99
CA TYR A 101 10.24 3.26 -3.93
C TYR A 101 9.24 4.26 -3.29
N ILE A 102 8.22 3.76 -2.59
CA ILE A 102 7.19 4.60 -1.94
C ILE A 102 7.83 5.45 -0.85
N LEU A 103 8.75 4.89 -0.05
CA LEU A 103 9.49 5.64 0.97
C LEU A 103 10.35 6.74 0.34
N PHE A 104 11.09 6.41 -0.71
CA PHE A 104 11.91 7.37 -1.45
C PHE A 104 11.06 8.53 -1.98
N ILE A 105 9.99 8.23 -2.72
CA ILE A 105 9.10 9.26 -3.27
C ILE A 105 8.43 10.10 -2.18
N SER A 106 7.99 9.48 -1.07
CA SER A 106 7.33 10.21 0.03
C SER A 106 8.26 11.23 0.67
N ILE A 107 9.53 10.88 0.88
CA ILE A 107 10.55 11.78 1.42
C ILE A 107 10.92 12.85 0.39
N SER A 108 11.17 12.46 -0.87
CA SER A 108 11.51 13.40 -1.94
C SER A 108 10.42 14.45 -2.16
N MET A 109 9.14 14.05 -2.18
CA MET A 109 8.02 14.98 -2.30
C MET A 109 7.97 15.97 -1.14
N SER A 110 8.17 15.51 0.10
CA SER A 110 8.18 16.38 1.29
C SER A 110 9.26 17.47 1.21
N VAL A 111 10.48 17.07 0.86
CA VAL A 111 11.62 18.00 0.70
C VAL A 111 11.36 19.01 -0.43
N THR A 112 10.91 18.51 -1.58
CA THR A 112 10.67 19.32 -2.77
C THR A 112 9.52 20.33 -2.57
N PHE A 113 8.40 19.92 -1.96
CA PHE A 113 7.28 20.83 -1.66
C PHE A 113 7.66 21.89 -0.62
N SER A 114 8.36 21.50 0.45
CA SER A 114 8.84 22.46 1.44
C SER A 114 9.78 23.50 0.80
N GLY A 115 10.67 23.08 -0.11
CA GLY A 115 11.59 23.97 -0.79
C GLY A 115 10.92 24.91 -1.81
N MET A 116 9.88 24.44 -2.52
CA MET A 116 9.11 25.28 -3.46
C MET A 116 8.31 26.37 -2.75
N MET A 117 7.65 26.04 -1.64
CA MET A 117 6.85 26.99 -0.86
C MET A 117 7.69 28.10 -0.22
N VAL A 118 8.91 27.78 0.23
CA VAL A 118 9.83 28.79 0.81
C VAL A 118 10.35 29.77 -0.25
N ASN A 119 10.55 29.30 -1.49
CA ASN A 119 11.23 30.08 -2.52
C ASN A 119 10.30 30.74 -3.55
N ASN A 120 8.96 30.57 -3.44
CA ASN A 120 7.98 30.99 -4.46
C ASN A 120 8.39 30.60 -5.90
N GLY A 121 9.15 29.51 -6.03
CA GLY A 121 9.90 29.19 -7.23
C GLY A 121 9.15 28.22 -8.12
N GLU A 122 9.15 28.49 -9.42
CA GLU A 122 8.69 27.53 -10.42
C GLU A 122 9.54 26.23 -10.36
N PRO A 123 8.96 25.06 -10.69
CA PRO A 123 9.71 23.82 -10.77
C PRO A 123 10.87 23.97 -11.76
N SER A 124 12.10 23.68 -11.32
CA SER A 124 13.26 23.78 -12.20
C SER A 124 13.15 22.79 -13.38
N ARG A 125 13.63 23.18 -14.56
CA ARG A 125 13.66 22.29 -15.74
C ARG A 125 14.37 20.96 -15.48
N GLY A 126 15.38 20.96 -14.60
CA GLY A 126 16.06 19.74 -14.16
C GLY A 126 15.17 18.81 -13.32
N LEU A 127 14.28 19.36 -12.50
CA LEU A 127 13.29 18.60 -11.71
C LEU A 127 12.20 18.01 -12.61
N ILE A 128 11.77 18.75 -13.63
CA ILE A 128 10.85 18.23 -14.66
C ILE A 128 11.51 17.11 -15.47
N GLY A 129 12.79 17.26 -15.82
CA GLY A 129 13.57 16.23 -16.52
C GLY A 129 13.75 14.94 -15.72
N SER A 130 14.01 15.04 -14.40
CA SER A 130 14.15 13.86 -13.53
C SER A 130 12.83 13.14 -13.28
N LEU A 131 11.71 13.88 -13.20
CA LEU A 131 10.36 13.31 -13.13
C LEU A 131 10.07 12.39 -14.33
N ILE A 132 10.37 12.84 -15.54
CA ILE A 132 10.05 12.10 -16.76
C ILE A 132 11.06 10.97 -17.02
N GLY A 133 12.36 11.24 -16.86
CA GLY A 133 13.43 10.30 -17.23
C GLY A 133 13.68 9.16 -16.23
N ILE A 134 13.40 9.38 -14.93
CA ILE A 134 13.77 8.43 -13.86
C ILE A 134 12.53 7.98 -13.09
N ILE A 135 11.68 8.91 -12.65
CA ILE A 135 10.57 8.59 -11.74
C ILE A 135 9.50 7.76 -12.45
N ILE A 136 9.14 8.07 -13.70
CA ILE A 136 8.12 7.32 -14.46
C ILE A 136 8.52 5.85 -14.66
N PRO A 137 9.71 5.51 -15.22
CA PRO A 137 10.11 4.11 -15.36
C PRO A 137 10.17 3.36 -14.01
N LEU A 138 10.69 4.01 -12.97
CA LEU A 138 10.75 3.44 -11.63
C LEU A 138 9.36 3.19 -11.05
N HIS A 139 8.40 4.09 -11.31
CA HIS A 139 7.00 3.93 -10.92
C HIS A 139 6.36 2.72 -11.59
N ILE A 140 6.51 2.58 -12.92
CA ILE A 140 5.93 1.46 -13.68
C ILE A 140 6.53 0.13 -13.21
N PHE A 141 7.84 0.09 -12.97
CA PHE A 141 8.49 -1.10 -12.43
C PHE A 141 8.00 -1.44 -11.01
N SER A 142 7.77 -0.42 -10.17
CA SER A 142 7.18 -0.58 -8.85
C SER A 142 5.76 -1.14 -8.92
N MET A 143 4.92 -0.63 -9.83
CA MET A 143 3.57 -1.17 -10.08
C MET A 143 3.62 -2.64 -10.49
N PHE A 144 4.53 -3.01 -11.41
CA PHE A 144 4.75 -4.41 -11.78
C PHE A 144 5.10 -5.28 -10.56
N CYS A 145 5.96 -4.80 -9.68
CA CYS A 145 6.33 -5.50 -8.44
C CYS A 145 5.14 -5.66 -7.47
N ILE A 146 4.27 -4.66 -7.38
CA ILE A 146 3.02 -4.73 -6.60
C ILE A 146 2.09 -5.79 -7.18
N PHE A 147 1.88 -5.82 -8.51
CA PHE A 147 1.06 -6.84 -9.16
C PHE A 147 1.63 -8.25 -8.99
N TYR A 148 2.95 -8.42 -9.05
CA TYR A 148 3.59 -9.69 -8.72
C TYR A 148 3.35 -10.09 -7.24
N SER A 149 3.38 -9.11 -6.33
CA SER A 149 3.11 -9.36 -4.91
C SER A 149 1.66 -9.79 -4.68
N LEU A 150 0.68 -9.12 -5.31
CA LEU A 150 -0.73 -9.51 -5.34
C LEU A 150 -0.89 -10.95 -5.83
N TYR A 151 -0.28 -11.27 -6.97
CA TYR A 151 -0.27 -12.62 -7.54
C TYR A 151 0.27 -13.66 -6.55
N PHE A 152 1.40 -13.38 -5.93
CA PHE A 152 2.06 -14.33 -5.04
C PHE A 152 1.25 -14.55 -3.76
N VAL A 153 0.67 -13.48 -3.20
CA VAL A 153 -0.18 -13.52 -2.00
C VAL A 153 -1.46 -14.31 -2.30
N ALA A 154 -2.15 -14.02 -3.41
CA ALA A 154 -3.34 -14.75 -3.83
C ALA A 154 -3.06 -16.23 -4.06
N LYS A 155 -1.96 -16.53 -4.77
CA LYS A 155 -1.51 -17.91 -5.00
C LYS A 155 -1.25 -18.62 -3.67
N THR A 156 -0.53 -17.99 -2.75
CA THR A 156 -0.21 -18.58 -1.43
C THR A 156 -1.48 -18.88 -0.66
N PHE A 157 -2.38 -17.90 -0.55
CA PHE A 157 -3.67 -18.06 0.11
C PHE A 157 -4.45 -19.24 -0.47
N LYS A 158 -4.59 -19.31 -1.81
CA LYS A 158 -5.40 -20.34 -2.45
C LYS A 158 -4.77 -21.73 -2.42
N THR A 159 -3.44 -21.81 -2.52
CA THR A 159 -2.70 -23.07 -2.31
C THR A 159 -2.98 -23.64 -0.92
N VAL A 160 -2.99 -22.78 0.11
CA VAL A 160 -3.30 -23.22 1.48
C VAL A 160 -4.78 -23.55 1.65
N GLU A 161 -5.69 -22.80 1.02
CA GLU A 161 -7.13 -23.11 1.07
C GLU A 161 -7.45 -24.47 0.43
N LEU A 162 -6.85 -24.77 -0.73
CA LEU A 162 -7.17 -25.96 -1.52
C LEU A 162 -6.24 -27.15 -1.27
N GLN A 163 -5.16 -26.95 -0.52
CA GLN A 163 -4.15 -27.97 -0.23
C GLN A 163 -3.61 -28.69 -1.48
N ARG A 164 -3.48 -27.96 -2.60
CA ARG A 164 -2.90 -28.44 -3.86
C ARG A 164 -2.20 -27.33 -4.61
N GLU A 165 -1.44 -27.68 -5.65
CA GLU A 165 -0.95 -26.68 -6.58
C GLU A 165 -2.13 -26.04 -7.34
N VAL A 166 -2.07 -24.71 -7.47
CA VAL A 166 -3.11 -23.90 -8.10
C VAL A 166 -2.58 -23.18 -9.34
N SER A 167 -3.43 -23.14 -10.36
CA SER A 167 -3.30 -22.35 -11.57
C SER A 167 -3.88 -20.94 -11.36
N PHE A 168 -3.60 -19.98 -12.25
CA PHE A 168 -4.10 -18.60 -12.08
C PHE A 168 -5.63 -18.52 -12.04
N SER A 169 -6.34 -19.33 -12.83
CA SER A 169 -7.81 -19.37 -12.81
C SER A 169 -8.38 -19.81 -11.47
N ASP A 170 -7.63 -20.62 -10.70
CA ASP A 170 -8.07 -21.04 -9.36
C ASP A 170 -8.09 -19.89 -8.33
N PHE A 171 -7.26 -18.85 -8.51
CA PHE A 171 -7.10 -17.75 -7.55
C PHE A 171 -7.29 -16.34 -8.13
N ALA A 172 -7.82 -16.23 -9.35
CA ALA A 172 -8.04 -14.94 -10.00
C ALA A 172 -8.98 -14.05 -9.18
N GLY A 173 -10.02 -14.63 -8.57
CA GLY A 173 -10.93 -13.91 -7.67
C GLY A 173 -10.19 -13.28 -6.48
N GLU A 174 -9.36 -14.07 -5.80
CA GLU A 174 -8.57 -13.60 -4.67
C GLU A 174 -7.52 -12.55 -5.06
N PHE A 175 -6.96 -12.64 -6.27
CA PHE A 175 -6.09 -11.59 -6.80
C PHE A 175 -6.82 -10.24 -6.91
N PHE A 176 -8.03 -10.23 -7.49
CA PHE A 176 -8.82 -9.00 -7.59
C PHE A 176 -9.33 -8.53 -6.23
N LEU A 177 -9.68 -9.43 -5.31
CA LEU A 177 -10.04 -9.06 -3.95
C LEU A 177 -8.87 -8.39 -3.22
N LEU A 178 -7.64 -8.90 -3.37
CA LEU A 178 -6.45 -8.24 -2.79
C LEU A 178 -6.16 -6.89 -3.46
N TRP A 179 -6.43 -6.74 -4.76
CA TRP A 179 -6.28 -5.46 -5.46
C TRP A 179 -7.33 -4.45 -4.97
N PHE A 180 -8.60 -4.85 -4.89
CA PHE A 180 -9.70 -4.09 -4.32
C PHE A 180 -9.82 -4.37 -2.80
N TYR A 181 -8.73 -4.11 -2.08
CA TYR A 181 -8.55 -4.50 -0.67
C TYR A 181 -9.65 -4.02 0.27
N PHE A 182 -10.32 -2.89 -0.04
CA PHE A 182 -11.42 -2.36 0.77
C PHE A 182 -12.61 -3.34 0.86
N ILE A 183 -12.84 -4.17 -0.17
CA ILE A 183 -13.76 -5.32 -0.13
C ILE A 183 -13.01 -6.59 0.25
N GLY A 184 -11.81 -6.80 -0.32
CA GLY A 184 -11.06 -8.03 -0.14
C GLY A 184 -10.75 -8.39 1.31
N ILE A 185 -10.46 -7.41 2.16
CA ILE A 185 -10.19 -7.63 3.59
C ILE A 185 -11.38 -8.33 4.27
N TRP A 186 -12.62 -7.96 3.93
CA TRP A 186 -13.83 -8.54 4.52
C TRP A 186 -14.06 -10.00 4.11
N ILE A 187 -13.55 -10.41 2.96
CA ILE A 187 -13.75 -11.76 2.41
C ILE A 187 -12.55 -12.67 2.73
N ILE A 188 -11.34 -12.18 2.53
CA ILE A 188 -10.10 -12.95 2.64
C ILE A 188 -9.71 -13.14 4.12
N GLN A 189 -9.78 -12.08 4.93
CA GLN A 189 -9.25 -12.15 6.30
C GLN A 189 -10.00 -13.16 7.21
N PRO A 190 -11.35 -13.27 7.18
CA PRO A 190 -12.04 -14.30 7.97
C PRO A 190 -11.65 -15.72 7.56
N LYS A 191 -11.39 -15.95 6.27
CA LYS A 191 -10.91 -17.25 5.78
C LYS A 191 -9.50 -17.55 6.29
N ILE A 192 -8.60 -16.56 6.28
CA ILE A 192 -7.27 -16.69 6.88
C ILE A 192 -7.37 -17.04 8.37
N ASN A 193 -8.25 -16.37 9.13
CA ASN A 193 -8.45 -16.65 10.55
C ASN A 193 -8.84 -18.13 10.78
N LYS A 194 -9.72 -18.69 9.95
CA LYS A 194 -10.09 -20.12 10.02
C LYS A 194 -8.95 -21.08 9.67
N MET A 195 -8.02 -20.65 8.81
CA MET A 195 -6.86 -21.49 8.44
C MET A 195 -5.80 -21.56 9.53
N ILE A 196 -5.78 -20.60 10.46
CA ILE A 196 -4.76 -20.49 11.52
C ILE A 196 -5.26 -20.92 12.90
N GLU A 197 -6.58 -21.03 13.09
CA GLU A 197 -7.20 -21.79 14.18
C GLU A 197 -6.82 -23.27 14.08
#